data_AF-A0A5B8LLT7-F1
#
_entry.id   AF-A0A5B8LLT7-F1
#
_cell.length_a   1.000
_cell.length_b   1.000
_cell.length_c   1.000
_cell.angle_alpha   90.00
_cell.angle_beta   90.00
_cell.angle_gamma   90.00
#
_symmetry.space_group_name_H-M   'P 1'
#
loop_
_entity.id
_entity.type
_entity.pdbx_description
1 polymer ?
#
loop_
_entity_poly.entity_id
_entity_poly.type
_entity_poly.pdbx_seq_one_letter_code
_entity_poly.pdbx_strand_id
1 'polypeptide(L)'
;MARSMFGDAIDYAPVRIVLGKWAFFQPRDVVMSPRGRIHFHPHGTAYCDDFSHAGINAQGLFVHEMTHIWQHQSGIFLPLKRVPWARYDYAVKPGWTLKKYGLEQQAEIVRHAFLIGLGASFAGAPPLSQLRTILPFQPPHRHDPGVA
;
A
#
# COMPACT_ATOMS: atom_id res chain seq x y z
N MET A 1 2.32 -10.39 -6.49
CA MET A 1 1.19 -9.44 -6.31
C MET A 1 1.57 -7.96 -6.48
N ALA A 2 2.51 -7.38 -5.73
CA ALA A 2 2.71 -5.91 -5.69
C ALA A 2 2.96 -5.24 -7.06
N ARG A 3 3.63 -5.92 -8.01
CA ARG A 3 3.83 -5.43 -9.39
C ARG A 3 2.52 -5.09 -10.12
N SER A 4 1.39 -5.72 -9.78
CA SER A 4 0.10 -5.37 -10.39
C SER A 4 -0.39 -3.97 -10.02
N MET A 5 0.12 -3.39 -8.94
CA MET A 5 -0.21 -2.04 -8.47
C MET A 5 0.89 -1.04 -8.77
N PHE A 6 2.15 -1.39 -8.50
CA PHE A 6 3.25 -0.43 -8.56
C PHE A 6 4.09 -0.55 -9.85
N GLY A 7 3.86 -1.56 -10.69
CA GLY A 7 4.68 -1.78 -11.89
C GLY A 7 6.17 -1.89 -11.55
N ASP A 8 6.98 -1.02 -12.14
CA ASP A 8 8.41 -0.88 -11.87
C ASP A 8 8.74 0.34 -10.99
N ALA A 9 7.74 0.99 -10.39
CA ALA A 9 7.95 2.16 -9.52
C ALA A 9 8.63 1.81 -8.18
N ILE A 10 8.76 0.51 -7.87
CA ILE A 10 9.48 -0.01 -6.72
C ILE A 10 10.59 -0.91 -7.23
N ASP A 11 11.82 -0.68 -6.79
CA ASP A 11 12.85 -1.70 -6.83
C ASP A 11 12.56 -2.74 -5.75
N TYR A 12 12.11 -3.92 -6.15
CA TYR A 12 11.73 -5.01 -5.25
C TYR A 12 12.93 -5.78 -4.70
N ALA A 13 14.08 -5.74 -5.37
CA ALA A 13 15.26 -6.52 -4.99
C ALA A 13 15.76 -6.24 -3.56
N PRO A 14 15.78 -4.99 -3.04
CA PRO A 14 16.19 -4.70 -1.68
C PRO A 14 15.07 -4.86 -0.63
N VAL A 15 13.82 -5.06 -1.04
CA VAL A 15 12.67 -5.11 -0.11
C VAL A 15 12.73 -6.38 0.73
N ARG A 16 12.52 -6.25 2.04
CA ARG A 16 12.49 -7.38 2.98
C ARG A 16 11.27 -7.31 3.88
N ILE A 17 10.64 -8.47 4.08
CA ILE A 17 9.67 -8.70 5.15
C ILE A 17 10.44 -9.24 6.36
N VAL A 18 10.22 -8.66 7.53
CA VAL A 18 10.93 -9.02 8.75
C VAL A 18 9.89 -9.38 9.82
N LEU A 19 9.94 -10.61 10.32
CA LEU A 19 9.23 -11.00 11.53
C LEU A 19 10.06 -10.59 12.75
N GLY A 20 9.95 -9.33 13.12
CA GLY A 20 10.76 -8.72 14.16
C GLY A 20 10.40 -7.25 14.33
N LYS A 21 10.44 -6.78 15.58
CA LYS A 21 10.20 -5.37 15.90
C LYS A 21 11.21 -4.47 15.20
N TRP A 22 10.76 -3.34 14.67
CA TRP A 22 11.63 -2.24 14.26
C TRP A 22 12.19 -1.48 15.47
N ALA A 23 11.35 -1.21 16.47
CA ALA A 23 11.71 -0.53 17.71
C ALA A 23 11.18 -1.30 18.91
N PHE A 24 11.86 -1.23 20.06
CA PHE A 24 11.48 -1.98 21.27
C PHE A 24 10.01 -1.77 21.69
N PHE A 25 9.52 -0.53 21.51
CA PHE A 25 8.16 -0.07 21.83
C PHE A 25 7.15 -0.24 20.70
N GLN A 26 7.46 -0.92 19.59
CA GLN A 26 6.48 -1.22 18.55
C GLN A 26 5.31 -2.05 19.13
N PRO A 27 4.05 -1.60 19.04
CA PRO A 27 2.88 -2.37 19.47
C PRO A 27 2.69 -3.65 18.63
N ARG A 28 1.93 -4.62 19.16
CA ARG A 28 1.75 -5.95 18.55
C ARG A 28 0.96 -5.94 17.25
N ASP A 29 0.04 -4.99 17.14
CA ASP A 29 -0.93 -4.79 16.06
C ASP A 29 -0.46 -3.77 15.01
N VAL A 30 0.73 -3.20 15.17
CA VAL A 30 1.27 -2.18 14.27
C VAL A 30 2.35 -2.76 13.37
N VAL A 31 2.22 -2.54 12.06
CA VAL A 31 3.24 -2.84 11.06
C VAL A 31 4.05 -1.57 10.77
N MET A 32 5.38 -1.72 10.67
CA MET A 32 6.29 -0.58 10.51
C MET A 32 7.16 -0.73 9.27
N SER A 33 7.15 0.28 8.40
CA SER A 33 7.94 0.30 7.16
C SER A 33 8.91 1.50 7.05
N PRO A 34 9.87 1.67 8.00
CA PRO A 34 10.60 2.93 8.15
C PRO A 34 11.74 3.15 7.14
N ARG A 35 12.34 2.08 6.61
CA ARG A 35 13.57 2.13 5.77
C ARG A 35 13.63 1.00 4.74
N GLY A 36 12.58 0.80 3.95
CA GLY A 36 12.59 -0.19 2.87
C GLY A 36 12.44 -1.65 3.34
N ARG A 37 12.07 -1.85 4.61
CA ARG A 37 11.74 -3.15 5.20
C ARG A 37 10.40 -3.05 5.90
N ILE A 38 9.58 -4.10 5.81
CA ILE A 38 8.28 -4.19 6.46
C ILE A 38 8.43 -5.06 7.71
N HIS A 39 8.27 -4.45 8.88
CA HIS A 39 8.44 -5.09 10.18
C HIS A 39 7.11 -5.51 10.78
N PHE A 40 6.89 -6.81 10.86
CA PHE A 40 5.76 -7.42 11.57
C PHE A 40 6.20 -7.77 12.99
N HIS A 41 5.36 -7.44 13.96
CA HIS A 41 5.65 -7.78 15.34
C HIS A 41 5.61 -9.31 15.54
N PRO A 42 6.60 -9.94 16.19
CA PRO A 42 6.70 -11.40 16.30
C PRO A 42 5.56 -12.06 17.10
N HIS A 43 4.95 -11.31 18.02
CA HIS A 43 3.76 -11.72 18.76
C HIS A 43 2.45 -11.12 18.22
N GLY A 44 2.45 -10.58 17.00
CA GLY A 44 1.26 -10.11 16.30
C GLY A 44 0.64 -11.20 15.44
N THR A 45 -0.51 -10.91 14.82
CA THR A 45 -1.24 -11.84 13.95
C THR A 45 -1.21 -11.45 12.46
N ALA A 46 -0.57 -10.32 12.14
CA ALA A 46 -0.60 -9.73 10.79
C ALA A 46 0.42 -10.36 9.81
N TYR A 47 1.37 -11.15 10.29
CA TYR A 47 2.38 -11.78 9.43
C TYR A 47 1.80 -12.95 8.63
N CYS A 48 2.28 -13.11 7.40
CA CYS A 48 2.00 -14.24 6.53
C CYS A 48 3.26 -14.60 5.73
N ASP A 49 3.53 -15.89 5.53
CA ASP A 49 4.67 -16.36 4.74
C ASP A 49 4.53 -16.00 3.26
N ASP A 50 3.30 -16.00 2.75
CA ASP A 50 2.99 -15.57 1.40
C ASP A 50 1.68 -14.76 1.34
N PHE A 51 1.83 -13.44 1.35
CA PHE A 51 0.70 -12.52 1.24
C PHE A 51 -0.09 -12.69 -0.06
N SER A 52 0.48 -13.23 -1.14
CA SER A 52 -0.25 -13.39 -2.41
C SER A 52 -1.32 -14.49 -2.37
N HIS A 53 -1.22 -15.43 -1.43
CA HIS A 53 -2.22 -16.46 -1.16
C HIS A 53 -3.05 -16.19 0.10
N ALA A 54 -2.79 -15.08 0.79
CA ALA A 54 -3.50 -14.71 2.01
C ALA A 54 -4.92 -14.19 1.72
N GLY A 55 -5.74 -14.07 2.76
CA GLY A 55 -7.05 -13.43 2.66
C GLY A 55 -6.96 -11.97 2.21
N ILE A 56 -8.04 -11.44 1.64
CA ILE A 56 -8.09 -10.11 1.01
C ILE A 56 -7.63 -8.97 1.94
N ASN A 57 -7.92 -9.05 3.24
CA ASN A 57 -7.48 -8.07 4.22
C ASN A 57 -5.95 -8.06 4.40
N ALA A 58 -5.32 -9.24 4.46
CA ALA A 58 -3.87 -9.37 4.57
C ALA A 58 -3.18 -8.92 3.28
N GLN A 59 -3.75 -9.25 2.12
CA GLN A 59 -3.29 -8.73 0.83
C GLN A 59 -3.33 -7.20 0.79
N GLY A 60 -4.44 -6.60 1.25
CA GLY A 60 -4.61 -5.15 1.33
C GLY A 60 -3.61 -4.49 2.28
N LEU A 61 -3.39 -5.07 3.47
CA LEU A 61 -2.37 -4.61 4.42
C LEU A 61 -0.97 -4.62 3.78
N PHE A 62 -0.62 -5.70 3.08
CA PHE A 62 0.67 -5.78 2.39
C PHE A 62 0.84 -4.69 1.33
N VAL A 63 -0.22 -4.40 0.54
CA VAL A 63 -0.20 -3.32 -0.45
C VAL A 63 -0.09 -1.93 0.20
N HIS A 64 -0.74 -1.72 1.34
CA HIS A 64 -0.57 -0.51 2.16
C HIS A 64 0.90 -0.31 2.53
N GLU A 65 1.53 -1.33 3.11
CA GLU A 65 2.93 -1.27 3.52
C GLU A 65 3.90 -1.13 2.34
N MET A 66 3.62 -1.76 1.20
CA MET A 66 4.37 -1.54 -0.04
C MET A 66 4.28 -0.09 -0.54
N THR A 67 3.20 0.63 -0.24
CA THR A 67 3.12 2.07 -0.54
C THR A 67 4.14 2.86 0.28
N HIS A 68 4.37 2.48 1.54
CA HIS A 68 5.43 3.08 2.36
C HIS A 68 6.82 2.75 1.83
N ILE A 69 7.04 1.54 1.32
CA ILE A 69 8.29 1.20 0.62
C ILE A 69 8.50 2.11 -0.59
N TRP A 70 7.48 2.32 -1.42
CA TRP A 70 7.54 3.23 -2.55
C TRP A 70 7.83 4.68 -2.12
N GLN A 71 7.14 5.18 -1.08
CA GLN A 71 7.38 6.51 -0.52
C GLN A 71 8.84 6.66 -0.08
N HIS A 72 9.38 5.64 0.60
CA HIS A 72 10.77 5.63 1.02
C HIS A 72 11.74 5.68 -0.16
N GLN A 73 11.55 4.83 -1.17
CA GLN A 73 12.39 4.82 -2.37
C GLN A 73 12.24 6.13 -3.19
N SER A 74 11.12 6.82 -3.06
CA SER A 74 10.90 8.16 -3.63
C SER A 74 11.55 9.30 -2.81
N GLY A 75 12.39 8.97 -1.81
CA GLY A 75 13.15 9.93 -1.01
C GLY A 75 12.43 10.42 0.26
N ILE A 76 11.32 9.81 0.66
CA ILE A 76 10.59 10.20 1.88
C ILE A 76 11.17 9.47 3.09
N PHE A 77 11.67 10.22 4.07
CA PHE A 77 12.09 9.66 5.35
C PHE A 77 10.90 9.51 6.31
N LEU A 78 10.30 8.32 6.31
CA LEU A 78 9.05 8.02 7.02
C LEU A 78 9.11 8.17 8.55
N PRO A 79 10.20 7.83 9.26
CA PRO A 79 10.27 8.01 10.72
C PRO A 79 10.13 9.46 11.18
N LEU A 80 10.45 10.44 10.34
CA LEU A 80 10.24 11.88 10.66
C LEU A 80 8.85 12.39 10.28
N LYS A 81 8.04 11.60 9.54
CA LYS A 81 6.76 12.05 8.96
C LYS A 81 5.53 11.24 9.40
N ARG A 82 5.69 10.04 9.96
CA ARG A 82 4.61 9.29 10.62
C ARG A 82 4.40 9.84 12.03
N VAL A 83 3.47 10.78 12.16
CA VAL A 83 3.03 11.31 13.46
C VAL A 83 1.89 10.44 14.03
N PRO A 84 1.75 10.30 15.36
CA PRO A 84 0.72 9.45 15.98
C PRO A 84 -0.73 9.78 15.60
N TRP A 85 -0.98 11.00 15.14
CA TRP A 85 -2.29 11.54 14.75
C TRP A 85 -2.54 11.49 13.23
N ALA A 86 -1.79 10.67 12.50
CA ALA A 86 -1.99 10.51 11.06
C ALA A 86 -3.44 10.08 10.77
N ARG A 87 -4.08 10.79 9.84
CA ARG A 87 -5.45 10.50 9.40
C ARG A 87 -5.42 9.50 8.27
N TYR A 88 -6.23 8.45 8.40
CA TYR A 88 -6.43 7.42 7.37
C TYR A 88 -7.60 7.78 6.47
N ASP A 89 -8.64 8.41 7.02
CA ASP A 89 -9.79 8.88 6.27
C ASP A 89 -9.40 9.92 5.23
N TYR A 90 -9.91 9.76 4.02
CA TYR A 90 -9.72 10.70 2.92
C TYR A 90 -11.02 10.87 2.13
N ALA A 91 -11.13 12.01 1.44
CA ALA A 91 -12.16 12.25 0.44
C ALA A 91 -11.47 12.49 -0.90
N VAL A 92 -11.98 11.88 -1.97
CA VAL A 92 -11.42 12.14 -3.30
C VAL A 92 -11.77 13.56 -3.72
N LYS A 93 -10.74 14.33 -4.04
CA LYS A 93 -10.88 15.70 -4.54
C LYS A 93 -10.58 15.75 -6.04
N PRO A 94 -11.44 16.36 -6.86
CA PRO A 94 -11.20 16.51 -8.29
C PRO A 94 -9.82 17.12 -8.60
N GLY A 95 -9.09 16.53 -9.53
CA GLY A 95 -7.77 17.00 -9.96
C GLY A 95 -6.64 16.83 -8.93
N TRP A 96 -6.88 16.18 -7.79
CA TRP A 96 -5.82 15.86 -6.85
C TRP A 96 -5.05 14.61 -7.27
N THR A 97 -3.73 14.75 -7.37
CA THR A 97 -2.81 13.62 -7.53
C THR A 97 -2.47 13.01 -6.18
N LEU A 98 -1.97 11.77 -6.15
CA LEU A 98 -1.64 11.05 -4.91
C LEU A 98 -0.77 11.87 -3.94
N LYS A 99 0.20 12.63 -4.47
CA LYS A 99 1.12 13.47 -3.67
C LYS A 99 0.44 14.58 -2.87
N LYS A 100 -0.80 14.96 -3.19
CA LYS A 100 -1.57 15.97 -2.43
C LYS A 100 -2.23 15.40 -1.16
N TYR A 101 -2.24 14.08 -1.01
CA TYR A 101 -2.78 13.40 0.17
C TYR A 101 -1.68 13.15 1.21
N GLY A 102 -2.05 13.01 2.48
CA GLY A 102 -1.14 12.59 3.55
C GLY A 102 -0.61 11.17 3.34
N LEU A 103 0.53 10.82 3.94
CA LEU A 103 1.23 9.56 3.64
C LEU A 103 0.38 8.30 3.91
N GLU A 104 -0.37 8.27 5.02
CA GLU A 104 -1.30 7.17 5.31
C GLU A 104 -2.50 7.17 4.36
N GLN A 105 -3.04 8.34 4.01
CA GLN A 105 -4.11 8.45 3.02
C GLN A 105 -3.67 7.95 1.64
N GLN A 106 -2.41 8.21 1.25
CA GLN A 106 -1.86 7.67 0.01
C GLN A 106 -1.85 6.14 0.04
N ALA A 107 -1.41 5.54 1.14
CA ALA A 107 -1.37 4.10 1.32
C ALA A 107 -2.79 3.49 1.33
N GLU A 108 -3.75 4.12 1.98
CA GLU A 108 -5.16 3.70 1.96
C GLU A 108 -5.80 3.84 0.57
N ILE A 109 -5.51 4.91 -0.19
CA ILE A 109 -5.98 5.06 -1.57
C ILE A 109 -5.47 3.92 -2.45
N VAL A 110 -4.18 3.58 -2.35
CA VAL A 110 -3.58 2.48 -3.12
C VAL A 110 -4.17 1.13 -2.70
N ARG A 111 -4.34 0.91 -1.39
CA ARG A 111 -4.99 -0.29 -0.84
C ARG A 111 -6.42 -0.43 -1.37
N HIS A 112 -7.25 0.61 -1.28
CA HIS A 112 -8.63 0.55 -1.79
C HIS A 112 -8.68 0.27 -3.29
N ALA A 113 -7.82 0.92 -4.09
CA ALA A 113 -7.76 0.66 -5.52
C ALA A 113 -7.41 -0.81 -5.83
N PHE A 114 -6.48 -1.40 -5.08
CA PHE A 114 -6.13 -2.81 -5.19
C PHE A 114 -7.32 -3.72 -4.82
N LEU A 115 -7.92 -3.50 -3.65
CA LEU A 115 -9.02 -4.32 -3.15
C LEU A 115 -10.25 -4.28 -4.06
N ILE A 116 -10.65 -3.09 -4.52
CA ILE A 116 -11.75 -2.93 -5.47
C ILE A 116 -11.41 -3.59 -6.81
N GLY A 117 -10.14 -3.51 -7.24
CA GLY A 117 -9.65 -4.22 -8.42
C GLY A 117 -9.75 -5.76 -8.34
N LEU A 118 -9.78 -6.32 -7.12
CA LEU A 118 -10.04 -7.74 -6.87
C LEU A 118 -11.53 -8.07 -6.70
N GLY A 119 -12.43 -7.09 -6.84
CA GLY A 119 -13.87 -7.26 -6.70
C GLY A 119 -14.42 -6.98 -5.30
N ALA A 120 -13.63 -6.42 -4.38
CA ALA A 120 -14.16 -5.94 -3.11
C ALA A 120 -15.09 -4.74 -3.33
N SER A 121 -16.15 -4.65 -2.53
CA SER A 121 -17.05 -3.50 -2.50
C SER A 121 -17.10 -2.94 -1.09
N PHE A 122 -17.03 -1.62 -0.97
CA PHE A 122 -17.16 -0.91 0.29
C PHE A 122 -18.26 0.13 0.13
N ALA A 123 -19.14 0.24 1.12
CA ALA A 123 -20.18 1.26 1.10
C ALA A 123 -19.54 2.66 1.05
N GLY A 124 -19.87 3.44 0.02
CA GLY A 124 -19.35 4.80 -0.17
C GLY A 124 -17.92 4.89 -0.72
N ALA A 125 -17.28 3.78 -1.10
CA ALA A 125 -15.97 3.86 -1.75
C ALA A 125 -16.06 4.53 -3.14
N PRO A 126 -15.09 5.37 -3.50
CA PRO A 126 -14.98 5.89 -4.86
C PRO A 126 -14.84 4.75 -5.88
N PRO A 127 -15.44 4.88 -7.09
CA PRO A 127 -15.23 3.92 -8.16
C PRO A 127 -13.75 3.71 -8.48
N LEU A 128 -13.37 2.49 -8.88
CA LEU A 128 -12.00 2.17 -9.25
C LEU A 128 -11.45 3.08 -10.35
N SER A 129 -12.29 3.44 -11.33
CA SER A 129 -11.92 4.36 -12.41
C SER A 129 -11.48 5.72 -11.85
N GLN A 130 -12.17 6.23 -10.83
CA GLN A 130 -11.82 7.47 -10.16
C GLN A 130 -10.51 7.33 -9.38
N LEU A 131 -10.32 6.26 -8.62
CA LEU A 131 -9.07 6.04 -7.87
C LEU A 131 -7.86 5.92 -8.81
N ARG A 132 -8.02 5.27 -9.96
CA ARG A 132 -6.96 5.16 -10.98
C ARG A 132 -6.48 6.52 -11.49
N THR A 133 -7.34 7.55 -11.54
CA THR A 133 -6.89 8.91 -11.93
C THR A 133 -5.95 9.57 -10.92
N ILE A 134 -5.95 9.10 -9.66
CA ILE A 134 -5.12 9.64 -8.58
C ILE A 134 -3.75 8.97 -8.56
N LEU A 135 -3.70 7.68 -8.93
CA LEU A 135 -2.51 6.85 -8.82
C LEU A 135 -1.45 7.24 -9.87
N PRO A 136 -0.17 7.37 -9.46
CA PRO A 136 0.92 7.68 -10.38
C PRO A 136 1.46 6.42 -11.08
N PHE A 137 0.94 5.24 -10.75
CA PHE A 137 1.33 3.96 -11.33
C PHE A 137 0.21 3.50 -12.25
N GLN A 138 0.57 3.17 -13.49
CA GLN A 138 -0.35 2.46 -14.36
C GLN A 138 -0.09 0.96 -14.22
N PRO A 139 -1.14 0.12 -14.10
CA PRO A 139 -0.96 -1.31 -14.31
C PRO A 139 -0.33 -1.49 -15.70
N PRO A 140 0.57 -2.47 -15.90
CA PRO A 140 1.02 -2.79 -17.24
C PRO A 140 -0.21 -2.99 -18.12
N HIS A 141 -0.22 -2.34 -19.30
CA HIS A 141 -1.28 -2.52 -20.29
C HIS A 141 -1.47 -4.03 -20.47
N ARG A 142 -2.60 -4.58 -20.01
CA ARG A 142 -3.03 -5.87 -20.53
C ARG A 142 -3.33 -5.59 -21.99
N HIS A 143 -2.53 -6.16 -22.89
CA HIS A 143 -2.97 -6.34 -24.25
C HIS A 143 -4.32 -7.05 -24.18
N ASP A 144 -5.39 -6.35 -24.56
CA ASP A 144 -6.61 -7.03 -24.96
C ASP A 144 -6.21 -7.91 -26.16
N PRO A 145 -6.42 -9.23 -26.11
CA PRO A 145 -6.43 -10.03 -27.33
C PRO A 145 -7.71 -9.63 -28.07
N GLY A 146 -7.66 -8.50 -28.77
CA GLY A 146 -8.68 -8.07 -29.69
C GLY A 146 -8.84 -9.16 -30.75
N VAL A 147 -10.01 -9.79 -30.71
CA VAL A 147 -10.78 -10.34 -31.84
C VAL A 147 -10.01 -10.36 -33.16
N ALA A 148 -9.62 -11.56 -33.57
CA ALA A 148 -9.39 -11.91 -34.97
C ALA A 148 -10.68 -12.46 -35.57
#